data_AF-A0A1X7EQG7-F1
#
_entry.id   AF-A0A1X7EQG7-F1
#
_cell.length_a   1.000
_cell.length_b   1.000
_cell.length_c   1.000
_cell.angle_alpha   90.00
_cell.angle_beta   90.00
_cell.angle_gamma   90.00
#
_symmetry.space_group_name_H-M   'P 1'
#
loop_
_entity.id
_entity.type
_entity.pdbx_description
1 polymer ?
#
loop_
_entity_poly.entity_id
_entity_poly.type
_entity_poly.pdbx_seq_one_letter_code
_entity_poly.pdbx_strand_id
1 'polypeptide(L)'
;MLNENQSVQEKMESLWHTTCGTWENCNESTVQAFLSECEQHSIDPQFCMNWIQQNKDKIPNWSAVSDTTREWVNEHTSTGSPISMSNQNNE
;
A
#
# COMPACT_ATOMS: atom_id res chain seq x y z
N MET A 1 23.13 -6.19 16.54
CA MET A 1 22.88 -5.47 15.27
C MET A 1 21.40 -5.65 15.00
N LEU A 2 20.58 -4.65 15.35
CA LEU A 2 19.16 -4.67 14.98
C LEU A 2 19.12 -4.31 13.50
N ASN A 3 18.66 -5.25 12.67
CA ASN A 3 18.53 -5.06 11.24
C ASN A 3 17.55 -3.90 11.01
N GLU A 4 17.99 -2.82 10.35
CA GLU A 4 17.16 -1.64 10.07
C GLU A 4 15.84 -2.01 9.39
N ASN A 5 15.84 -3.08 8.57
CA ASN A 5 14.65 -3.64 7.92
C ASN A 5 13.58 -4.16 8.90
N GLN A 6 13.99 -4.72 10.04
CA GLN A 6 13.06 -5.24 11.05
C GLN A 6 12.34 -4.07 11.76
N SER A 7 13.05 -2.96 11.97
CA SER A 7 12.48 -1.74 12.55
C SER A 7 11.49 -1.04 11.60
N VAL A 8 11.76 -1.06 10.29
CA VAL A 8 10.83 -0.47 9.30
C VAL A 8 9.54 -1.28 9.21
N GLN A 9 9.63 -2.61 9.18
CA GLN A 9 8.44 -3.47 9.14
C GLN A 9 7.58 -3.31 10.41
N GLU A 10 8.18 -3.29 11.61
CA GLU A 10 7.45 -3.07 12.87
C GLU A 10 6.72 -1.71 12.90
N LYS A 11 7.37 -0.65 12.39
CA LYS A 11 6.74 0.66 12.28
C LYS A 11 5.56 0.63 11.31
N MET A 12 5.75 0.07 10.12
CA MET A 12 4.69 -0.06 9.13
C MET A 12 3.51 -0.89 9.67
N GLU A 13 3.75 -2.01 10.35
CA GLU A 13 2.70 -2.82 10.97
C GLU A 13 1.92 -2.01 12.03
N SER A 14 2.61 -1.20 12.83
CA SER A 14 1.97 -0.30 13.79
C SER A 14 1.12 0.78 13.11
N LEU A 15 1.57 1.35 11.99
CA LEU A 15 0.79 2.33 11.22
C LEU A 15 -0.45 1.69 10.61
N TRP A 16 -0.31 0.49 10.05
CA TRP A 16 -1.43 -0.28 9.52
C TRP A 16 -2.46 -0.60 10.61
N HIS A 17 -2.01 -1.02 11.80
CA HIS A 17 -2.89 -1.27 12.93
C HIS A 17 -3.57 0.01 13.46
N THR A 18 -2.93 1.17 13.31
CA THR A 18 -3.53 2.45 13.74
C THR A 18 -4.60 2.94 12.77
N THR A 19 -4.44 2.63 11.48
CA THR A 19 -5.31 3.12 10.40
C THR A 19 -6.40 2.11 10.01
N CYS A 20 -6.01 0.91 9.56
CA CYS A 20 -6.94 -0.17 9.24
C CYS A 20 -7.45 -0.88 10.51
N GLY A 21 -6.60 -1.08 11.52
CA GLY A 21 -6.94 -1.81 12.75
C GLY A 21 -7.06 -3.32 12.56
N THR A 22 -7.93 -3.74 11.65
CA THR A 22 -8.10 -5.14 11.23
C THR A 22 -8.09 -5.23 9.70
N TRP A 23 -7.84 -6.43 9.18
CA TRP A 23 -7.88 -6.68 7.74
C TRP A 23 -9.27 -6.44 7.15
N GLU A 24 -10.34 -6.77 7.89
CA GLU A 24 -11.73 -6.56 7.48
C GLU A 24 -12.11 -5.08 7.37
N ASN A 25 -11.50 -4.23 8.20
CA ASN A 25 -11.73 -2.79 8.17
C ASN A 25 -10.84 -2.06 7.16
N CYS A 26 -9.87 -2.76 6.54
CA CYS A 26 -8.95 -2.17 5.58
C CYS A 26 -9.66 -1.99 4.22
N ASN A 27 -10.25 -0.82 4.03
CA ASN A 27 -10.94 -0.35 2.83
C ASN A 27 -10.19 0.81 2.16
N GLU A 28 -10.75 1.36 1.08
CA GLU A 28 -10.20 2.45 0.27
C GLU A 28 -9.81 3.68 1.11
N SER A 29 -10.62 4.07 2.10
CA SER A 29 -10.33 5.26 2.92
C SER A 29 -9.24 4.99 3.95
N THR A 30 -9.28 3.82 4.61
CA THR A 30 -8.27 3.45 5.61
C THR A 30 -6.92 3.13 4.99
N VAL A 31 -6.90 2.57 3.76
CA VAL A 31 -5.65 2.26 3.06
C VAL A 31 -4.97 3.53 2.56
N GLN A 32 -5.72 4.54 2.13
CA GLN A 32 -5.15 5.86 1.81
C GLN A 32 -4.54 6.51 3.05
N ALA A 33 -5.23 6.44 4.21
CA ALA A 33 -4.68 6.91 5.48
C ALA A 33 -3.38 6.16 5.83
N PHE A 34 -3.38 4.84 5.69
CA PHE A 34 -2.17 4.02 5.90
C PHE A 34 -0.99 4.45 5.02
N LEU A 35 -1.22 4.66 3.72
CA LEU A 35 -0.15 5.07 2.79
C LEU A 35 0.37 6.47 3.09
N SER A 36 -0.52 7.40 3.46
CA SER A 36 -0.14 8.73 3.91
C SER A 36 0.70 8.68 5.19
N GLU A 37 0.35 7.83 6.14
CA GLU A 37 1.15 7.63 7.36
C GLU A 37 2.52 7.03 7.04
N CYS A 38 2.59 6.07 6.10
CA CYS A 38 3.87 5.55 5.62
C CYS A 38 4.77 6.67 5.09
N GLU A 39 4.26 7.51 4.20
CA GLU A 39 5.00 8.64 3.63
C GLU A 39 5.48 9.62 4.72
N GLN A 40 4.59 10.00 5.65
CA GLN A 40 4.92 10.92 6.75
C GLN A 40 6.01 10.38 7.69
N HIS A 41 6.07 9.05 7.85
CA HIS A 41 7.07 8.36 8.64
C HIS A 41 8.34 7.97 7.85
N SER A 42 8.52 8.53 6.64
CA SER A 42 9.64 8.25 5.73
C SER A 42 9.74 6.76 5.34
N ILE A 43 8.62 6.07 5.30
CA ILE A 43 8.49 4.70 4.77
C ILE A 43 7.98 4.81 3.33
N ASP A 44 8.64 4.13 2.40
CA ASP A 44 8.24 4.12 1.00
C ASP A 44 6.79 3.58 0.85
N PRO A 45 5.85 4.37 0.31
CA PRO A 45 4.48 3.90 0.07
C PRO A 45 4.41 2.64 -0.82
N GLN A 46 5.35 2.45 -1.74
CA GLN A 46 5.47 1.24 -2.56
C GLN A 46 5.83 0.01 -1.71
N PHE A 47 6.65 0.19 -0.67
CA PHE A 47 6.94 -0.87 0.32
C PHE A 47 5.67 -1.24 1.09
N CYS A 48 4.92 -0.25 1.55
CA CYS A 48 3.65 -0.44 2.23
C CYS A 48 2.61 -1.16 1.36
N MET A 49 2.50 -0.78 0.08
CA MET A 49 1.66 -1.47 -0.92
C MET A 49 2.05 -2.94 -1.07
N ASN A 50 3.35 -3.23 -1.25
CA ASN A 50 3.84 -4.61 -1.43
C ASN A 50 3.51 -5.49 -0.22
N TRP A 51 3.58 -4.94 1.00
CA TRP A 51 3.25 -5.67 2.21
C TRP A 51 1.75 -5.96 2.35
N ILE A 52 0.89 -4.99 2.05
CA ILE A 52 -0.57 -5.22 2.01
C ILE A 52 -0.92 -6.28 0.96
N GLN A 53 -0.31 -6.22 -0.23
CA GLN A 53 -0.55 -7.16 -1.31
C GLN A 53 -0.24 -8.62 -0.90
N GLN A 54 0.73 -8.85 -0.02
CA GLN A 54 1.01 -10.18 0.54
C GLN A 54 -0.11 -10.69 1.45
N ASN A 55 -0.96 -9.80 1.98
CA ASN A 55 -2.08 -10.11 2.86
C ASN A 55 -3.45 -9.94 2.18
N LYS A 56 -3.48 -9.79 0.85
CA LYS A 56 -4.69 -9.55 0.04
C LYS A 56 -5.85 -10.49 0.34
N ASP A 57 -5.57 -11.76 0.66
CA ASP A 57 -6.60 -12.78 0.88
C ASP A 57 -7.39 -12.55 2.20
N LYS A 58 -6.89 -11.68 3.08
CA LYS A 58 -7.54 -11.29 4.34
C LYS A 58 -8.38 -10.01 4.20
N ILE A 59 -8.24 -9.30 3.09
CA ILE A 59 -8.84 -7.99 2.87
C ILE A 59 -10.13 -8.16 2.05
N PRO A 60 -11.29 -7.78 2.58
CA PRO A 60 -12.52 -7.79 1.79
C PRO A 60 -12.44 -6.75 0.68
N ASN A 61 -13.08 -7.01 -0.46
CA ASN A 61 -13.06 -6.12 -1.62
C ASN A 61 -11.64 -5.71 -2.06
N TRP A 62 -10.69 -6.64 -1.98
CA TRP A 62 -9.28 -6.40 -2.31
C TRP A 62 -9.07 -5.65 -3.64
N SER A 63 -9.90 -5.91 -4.67
CA SER A 63 -9.80 -5.19 -5.94
C SER A 63 -9.86 -3.67 -5.76
N ALA A 64 -10.87 -3.17 -5.05
CA ALA A 64 -11.05 -1.73 -4.82
C ALA A 64 -9.90 -1.15 -4.00
N VAL A 65 -9.51 -1.84 -2.92
CA VAL A 65 -8.37 -1.45 -2.07
C VAL A 65 -7.08 -1.38 -2.88
N SER A 66 -6.84 -2.38 -3.75
CA SER A 66 -5.64 -2.47 -4.58
C SER A 66 -5.58 -1.39 -5.65
N ASP A 67 -6.71 -1.04 -6.27
CA ASP A 67 -6.80 0.02 -7.26
C ASP A 67 -6.55 1.38 -6.60
N THR A 68 -7.23 1.66 -5.49
CA THR A 68 -7.01 2.89 -4.69
C THR A 68 -5.57 3.01 -4.21
N THR A 69 -4.97 1.91 -3.74
CA THR A 69 -3.57 1.90 -3.28
C THR A 69 -2.62 2.26 -4.43
N ARG A 70 -2.81 1.64 -5.60
CA ARG A 70 -1.98 1.88 -6.78
C ARG A 70 -2.12 3.33 -7.27
N GLU A 71 -3.35 3.84 -7.34
CA GLU A 71 -3.61 5.24 -7.71
C GLU A 71 -2.92 6.20 -6.76
N TRP A 72 -3.08 6.00 -5.45
CA TRP A 72 -2.46 6.86 -4.44
C TRP A 72 -0.93 6.87 -4.55
N VAL A 73 -0.30 5.68 -4.67
CA VAL A 73 1.17 5.58 -4.79
C VAL A 73 1.66 6.26 -6.06
N ASN A 74 0.97 6.10 -7.20
CA ASN A 74 1.32 6.76 -8.45
C ASN A 74 1.24 8.30 -8.35
N GLU A 75 0.30 8.83 -7.56
CA GLU A 75 0.14 10.27 -7.35
C GLU A 75 1.20 10.86 -6.40
N HIS A 76 1.59 10.10 -5.37
CA HIS A 76 2.40 10.62 -4.25
C HIS A 76 3.88 10.26 -4.36
N THR A 77 4.22 9.18 -5.06
CA THR A 77 5.61 8.81 -5.32
C THR A 77 6.00 9.25 -6.73
N SER A 78 7.12 9.97 -6.85
CA SER A 78 7.74 10.27 -8.15
C SER A 78 8.38 9.05 -8.81
N THR A 79 7.80 7.86 -8.65
CA THR A 79 8.13 6.71 -9.49
C THR A 79 7.53 6.96 -10.86
N GLY A 80 8.23 7.76 -11.67
CA GLY A 80 7.91 8.06 -13.05
C GLY A 80 8.01 6.84 -13.96
N SER A 81 7.17 5.83 -13.72
CA SER A 81 6.91 4.75 -14.66
C SER A 81 5.46 4.86 -15.09
N PRO A 82 5.18 5.31 -16.32
CA PRO A 82 3.86 5.14 -16.89
C PRO A 82 3.54 3.65 -16.78
N ILE A 83 2.46 3.30 -16.07
CA ILE A 83 1.82 2.02 -16.29
C ILE A 83 1.26 2.13 -17.70
N SER A 84 2.08 1.76 -18.68
CA SER A 84 1.65 1.56 -20.06
C SER A 84 0.60 0.46 -19.98
N MET A 85 -0.66 0.85 -19.94
CA MET A 85 -1.78 0.00 -20.31
C MET A 85 -1.56 -0.38 -21.78
N SER A 86 -0.69 -1.36 -22.01
CA SER A 86 -0.65 -2.11 -23.25
C SER A 86 -1.93 -2.94 -23.27
N ASN A 87 -3.01 -2.25 -23.63
CA ASN A 87 -4.27 -2.84 -23.98
C ASN A 87 -3.96 -3.80 -25.15
N GLN A 88 -3.97 -5.09 -24.86
CA GLN A 88 -4.02 -6.14 -25.86
C GLN A 88 -5.28 -5.92 -26.70
N ASN A 89 -5.15 -5.30 -27.87
CA ASN A 89 -6.16 -5.38 -28.92
C ASN A 89 -5.49 -5.97 -30.15
N ASN A 90 -5.75 -7.26 -30.32
CA ASN A 90 -5.36 -8.07 -31.45
C ASN A 90 -6.58 -8.11 -32.38
N GLU A 91 -6.62 -7.23 -33.39
CA GLU A 91 -7.48 -7.34 -34.59
C GLU A 91 -6.71 -6.84 -35.82
#